data_AF-A0A438H2H7-F1
#
_entry.id   AF-A0A438H2H7-F1
#
_cell.length_a   1.000
_cell.length_b   1.000
_cell.length_c   1.000
_cell.angle_alpha   90.00
_cell.angle_beta   90.00
_cell.angle_gamma   90.00
#
_symmetry.space_group_name_H-M   'P 1'
#
loop_
_entity.id
_entity.type
_entity.pdbx_description
1 polymer ?
#
loop_
_entity_poly.entity_id
_entity_poly.type
_entity_poly.pdbx_seq_one_letter_code
_entity_poly.pdbx_strand_id
1 'polypeptide(L)'
;MMRSFDADDISEDRMIALRKRAELDSKYLITFIQNDASELKQSLNRLASAFAELANTYYRDEGRRIKTRVEKKNTNSVELNIRYCFKVAVYAEFRRDWAEALRFYEDAYHTLREMIGTATRLPATQRLVEIKTVAEQLHFKISTLLLHGGKVIEAVKWFRQHNASYRKLVGAPEVMFLHWEWMSRQFLVFSELLETSSVTIQSSSSLVLGTADNPLTEWELIPAYHYQVVFFNF
;
A
#
# COMPACT_ATOMS: atom_id res chain seq x y z
N MET A 1 -34.59 46.69 -24.67
CA MET A 1 -34.45 46.50 -23.22
C MET A 1 -34.73 45.02 -22.94
N MET A 2 -33.71 44.18 -23.06
CA MET A 2 -33.80 42.74 -22.86
C MET A 2 -32.87 42.46 -21.68
N ARG A 3 -33.47 42.07 -20.54
CA ARG A 3 -32.81 41.87 -19.25
C ARG A 3 -31.57 41.00 -19.44
N SER A 4 -30.40 41.50 -19.04
CA SER A 4 -29.31 40.63 -18.62
C SER A 4 -29.87 39.80 -17.47
N PHE A 5 -29.93 38.48 -17.66
CA PHE A 5 -29.99 37.62 -16.49
C PHE A 5 -28.60 37.71 -15.86
N ASP A 6 -28.48 38.55 -14.82
CA ASP A 6 -27.36 38.50 -13.88
C ASP A 6 -27.48 37.16 -13.13
N ALA A 7 -27.03 36.10 -13.80
CA ALA A 7 -26.96 34.76 -13.27
C ALA A 7 -25.53 34.55 -12.76
N ASP A 8 -25.19 35.09 -11.58
CA ASP A 8 -24.15 34.42 -10.77
C ASP A 8 -23.98 34.86 -9.31
N ASP A 9 -24.83 35.72 -8.74
CA ASP A 9 -24.68 36.08 -7.31
C ASP A 9 -25.82 35.49 -6.47
N ILE A 10 -25.66 34.23 -6.05
CA ILE A 10 -26.46 33.72 -4.94
C ILE A 10 -26.08 34.58 -3.73
N SER A 11 -26.99 35.46 -3.32
CA SER A 11 -26.82 36.27 -2.09
C SER A 11 -26.26 35.43 -0.94
N GLU A 12 -25.22 35.96 -0.28
CA GLU A 12 -24.59 35.38 0.92
C GLU A 12 -25.62 34.93 1.97
N ASP A 13 -26.70 35.69 2.14
CA ASP A 13 -27.78 35.34 3.07
C ASP A 13 -28.48 34.03 2.70
N ARG A 14 -28.65 33.74 1.40
CA ARG A 14 -29.22 32.47 0.92
C ARG A 14 -28.25 31.32 1.13
N MET A 15 -26.95 31.53 0.93
CA MET A 15 -25.92 30.54 1.23
C MET A 15 -25.87 30.21 2.72
N ILE A 16 -25.93 31.21 3.59
CA ILE A 16 -25.97 31.05 5.05
C ILE A 16 -27.24 30.28 5.47
N ALA A 17 -28.40 30.63 4.92
CA ALA A 17 -29.66 29.94 5.23
C ALA A 17 -29.63 28.47 4.82
N LEU A 18 -29.11 28.17 3.62
CA LEU A 18 -28.97 26.80 3.11
C LEU A 18 -28.00 25.99 3.97
N ARG A 19 -26.83 26.57 4.31
CA ARG A 19 -25.84 25.97 5.21
C ARG A 19 -26.45 25.59 6.56
N LYS A 20 -27.14 26.55 7.22
CA LYS A 20 -27.77 26.32 8.53
C LYS A 20 -28.83 25.22 8.45
N ARG A 21 -29.64 25.21 7.39
CA ARG A 21 -30.68 24.20 7.20
C ARG A 21 -30.14 22.80 6.87
N ALA A 22 -28.99 22.72 6.22
CA ALA A 22 -28.31 21.48 5.90
C ALA A 22 -27.38 20.98 7.02
N GLU A 23 -27.21 21.75 8.10
CA GLU A 23 -26.29 21.45 9.21
C GLU A 23 -24.83 21.25 8.74
N LEU A 24 -24.43 21.97 7.69
CA LEU A 24 -23.10 21.86 7.10
C LEU A 24 -22.15 22.95 7.61
N ASP A 25 -20.87 22.60 7.73
CA ASP A 25 -19.83 23.61 7.88
C ASP A 25 -19.61 24.38 6.57
N SER A 26 -19.24 25.66 6.67
CA SER A 26 -18.98 26.53 5.52
C SER A 26 -17.93 25.95 4.58
N LYS A 27 -16.95 25.22 5.12
CA LYS A 27 -15.88 24.62 4.30
C LYS A 27 -16.37 23.52 3.35
N TYR A 28 -17.55 22.97 3.58
CA TYR A 28 -18.17 21.94 2.73
C TYR A 28 -19.15 22.51 1.70
N LEU A 29 -19.42 23.82 1.76
CA LEU A 29 -20.17 24.53 0.72
C LEU A 29 -19.19 25.04 -0.33
N ILE A 30 -19.27 24.52 -1.54
CA ILE A 30 -18.34 24.86 -2.63
C ILE A 30 -19.13 25.36 -3.83
N THR A 31 -18.81 26.59 -4.26
CA THR A 31 -19.33 27.17 -5.49
C THR A 31 -18.49 26.70 -6.67
N PHE A 32 -19.15 26.17 -7.70
CA PHE A 32 -18.52 25.65 -8.90
C PHE A 32 -18.71 26.65 -10.05
N ILE A 33 -17.64 27.36 -10.40
CA ILE A 33 -17.69 28.39 -11.43
C ILE A 33 -17.11 27.82 -12.73
N GLN A 34 -17.93 27.75 -13.78
CA GLN A 34 -17.57 27.12 -15.06
C GLN A 34 -17.13 28.13 -16.13
N ASN A 35 -17.41 29.41 -15.91
CA ASN A 35 -17.28 30.46 -16.93
C ASN A 35 -15.84 30.94 -17.13
N ASP A 36 -14.95 30.67 -16.16
CA ASP A 36 -13.53 30.99 -16.23
C ASP A 36 -12.68 29.75 -15.90
N ALA A 37 -11.64 29.50 -16.70
CA ALA A 37 -10.81 28.30 -16.56
C ALA A 37 -9.97 28.30 -15.27
N SER A 38 -9.54 29.47 -14.80
CA SER A 38 -8.78 29.62 -13.56
C SER A 38 -9.69 29.42 -12.34
N GLU A 39 -10.88 30.01 -12.34
CA GLU A 39 -11.88 29.84 -11.29
C GLU A 39 -12.42 28.41 -11.22
N LEU A 40 -12.61 27.76 -12.38
CA LEU A 40 -12.95 26.34 -12.45
C LEU A 40 -11.86 25.48 -11.82
N LYS A 41 -10.59 25.71 -12.17
CA LYS A 41 -9.46 25.00 -11.55
C LYS A 41 -9.41 25.22 -10.04
N GLN A 42 -9.68 26.44 -9.59
CA GLN A 42 -9.69 26.77 -8.15
C GLN A 42 -10.83 26.07 -7.41
N SER A 43 -12.04 26.06 -7.97
CA SER A 43 -13.20 25.38 -7.37
C SER A 43 -12.99 23.86 -7.33
N LEU A 44 -12.43 23.25 -8.37
CA LEU A 44 -12.03 21.84 -8.40
C LEU A 44 -10.96 21.52 -7.34
N ASN A 45 -9.97 22.38 -7.15
CA ASN A 45 -8.96 22.20 -6.11
C ASN A 45 -9.58 22.25 -4.70
N ARG A 46 -10.47 23.21 -4.44
CA ARG A 46 -11.20 23.30 -3.16
C ARG A 46 -12.03 22.02 -2.90
N LEU A 47 -12.71 21.51 -3.93
CA LEU A 47 -13.46 20.26 -3.86
C LEU A 47 -12.56 19.05 -3.57
N ALA A 48 -11.44 18.93 -4.28
CA ALA A 48 -10.46 17.88 -4.05
C ALA A 48 -9.90 17.95 -2.61
N SER A 49 -9.60 19.14 -2.10
CA SER A 49 -9.14 19.34 -0.73
C SER A 49 -10.19 18.95 0.31
N ALA A 50 -11.46 19.33 0.11
CA ALA A 50 -12.55 18.96 1.01
C ALA A 50 -12.75 17.43 1.07
N PHE A 51 -12.75 16.76 -0.08
CA PHE A 51 -12.82 15.29 -0.11
C PHE A 51 -11.59 14.63 0.52
N ALA A 52 -10.39 15.18 0.28
CA ALA A 52 -9.17 14.66 0.90
C ALA A 52 -9.22 14.79 2.43
N GLU A 53 -9.73 15.90 2.98
CA GLU A 53 -9.86 16.09 4.43
C GLU A 53 -10.87 15.12 5.05
N LEU A 54 -12.03 14.95 4.41
CA LEU A 54 -13.07 14.02 4.84
C LEU A 54 -12.57 12.57 4.81
N ALA A 55 -11.93 12.16 3.71
CA ALA A 55 -11.35 10.82 3.56
C ALA A 55 -10.25 10.57 4.61
N ASN A 56 -9.35 11.54 4.82
CA ASN A 56 -8.30 11.42 5.83
C ASN A 56 -8.87 11.26 7.23
N THR A 57 -9.91 12.02 7.57
CA THR A 57 -10.59 11.91 8.87
C THR A 57 -11.23 10.55 9.05
N TYR A 58 -12.00 10.10 8.06
CA TYR A 58 -12.65 8.79 8.09
C TYR A 58 -11.65 7.64 8.29
N TYR A 59 -10.61 7.57 7.46
CA TYR A 59 -9.62 6.49 7.54
C TYR A 59 -8.76 6.57 8.80
N ARG A 60 -8.54 7.76 9.36
CA ARG A 60 -7.81 7.92 10.62
C ARG A 60 -8.61 7.35 11.78
N ASP A 61 -9.90 7.64 11.82
CA ASP A 61 -10.77 7.22 12.92
C ASP A 61 -11.03 5.71 12.86
N GLU A 62 -11.27 5.17 11.66
CA GLU A 62 -11.44 3.73 11.47
C GLU A 62 -10.12 2.96 11.68
N GLY A 63 -8.98 3.52 11.27
CA GLY A 63 -7.64 3.00 11.61
C GLY A 63 -7.39 2.95 13.11
N ARG A 64 -7.70 4.03 13.83
CA ARG A 64 -7.56 4.09 15.30
C ARG A 64 -8.40 3.03 15.99
N ARG A 65 -9.66 2.85 15.57
CA ARG A 65 -10.58 1.86 16.16
C ARG A 65 -10.03 0.44 16.09
N ILE A 66 -9.39 0.08 14.98
CA ILE A 66 -8.82 -1.25 14.77
C ILE A 66 -7.48 -1.38 15.47
N LYS A 67 -6.63 -0.34 15.42
CA LYS A 67 -5.35 -0.29 16.14
C LYS A 67 -5.52 -0.55 17.64
N THR A 68 -6.54 0.02 18.27
CA THR A 68 -6.87 -0.27 19.67
C THR A 68 -7.16 -1.75 19.93
N ARG A 69 -7.69 -2.51 18.94
CA ARG A 69 -7.90 -3.96 19.08
C ARG A 69 -6.59 -4.74 19.00
N VAL A 70 -5.65 -4.30 18.18
CA VAL A 70 -4.30 -4.87 18.08
C VAL A 70 -3.56 -4.67 19.41
N GLU A 71 -3.55 -3.44 19.94
CA GLU A 71 -2.81 -3.07 21.16
C GLU A 71 -3.36 -3.74 22.42
N LYS A 72 -4.68 -3.87 22.53
CA LYS A 72 -5.31 -4.51 23.69
C LYS A 72 -4.99 -6.01 23.80
N LYS A 73 -4.37 -6.62 22.78
CA LYS A 73 -4.12 -8.08 22.67
C LYS A 73 -5.34 -8.94 23.05
N ASN A 74 -6.54 -8.38 22.94
CA ASN A 74 -7.78 -9.01 23.39
C ASN A 74 -8.30 -10.05 22.36
N THR A 75 -7.43 -10.47 21.45
CA THR A 75 -7.71 -11.39 20.36
C THR A 75 -6.84 -12.61 20.56
N ASN A 76 -7.44 -13.71 21.02
CA ASN A 76 -6.75 -14.98 21.21
C ASN A 76 -6.32 -15.63 19.87
N SER A 77 -6.69 -15.05 18.72
CA SER A 77 -6.34 -15.54 17.39
C SER A 77 -5.23 -14.70 16.75
N VAL A 78 -4.10 -15.35 16.49
CA VAL A 78 -2.97 -14.79 15.74
C VAL A 78 -3.40 -14.35 14.34
N GLU A 79 -4.28 -15.12 13.69
CA GLU A 79 -4.79 -14.79 12.35
C GLU A 79 -5.61 -13.50 12.35
N LEU A 80 -6.45 -13.28 13.38
CA LEU A 80 -7.20 -12.04 13.53
C LEU A 80 -6.26 -10.86 13.76
N ASN A 81 -5.17 -11.06 14.51
CA ASN A 81 -4.16 -10.02 14.70
C ASN A 81 -3.50 -9.62 13.37
N ILE A 82 -3.06 -10.59 12.56
CA ILE A 82 -2.49 -10.35 11.22
C ILE A 82 -3.48 -9.56 10.35
N ARG A 83 -4.75 -9.95 10.34
CA ARG A 83 -5.81 -9.24 9.59
C ARG A 83 -6.00 -7.80 10.07
N TYR A 84 -5.96 -7.57 11.38
CA TYR A 84 -6.10 -6.22 11.93
C TYR A 84 -4.89 -5.35 11.60
N CYS A 85 -3.66 -5.86 11.73
CA CYS A 85 -2.46 -5.14 11.32
C CYS A 85 -2.51 -4.77 9.83
N PHE A 86 -2.87 -5.71 8.95
CA PHE A 86 -3.08 -5.43 7.53
C PHE A 86 -4.09 -4.30 7.31
N LYS A 87 -5.24 -4.34 8.00
CA LYS A 87 -6.29 -3.34 7.83
C LYS A 87 -5.87 -1.96 8.33
N VAL A 88 -5.12 -1.87 9.43
CA VAL A 88 -4.55 -0.59 9.90
C VAL A 88 -3.54 -0.05 8.88
N ALA A 89 -2.70 -0.91 8.31
CA ALA A 89 -1.74 -0.51 7.28
C ALA A 89 -2.43 0.05 6.03
N VAL A 90 -3.49 -0.60 5.53
CA VAL A 90 -4.29 -0.10 4.38
C VAL A 90 -4.88 1.28 4.67
N TYR A 91 -5.41 1.51 5.86
CA TYR A 91 -5.93 2.83 6.21
C TYR A 91 -4.84 3.89 6.36
N ALA A 92 -3.64 3.51 6.78
CA ALA A 92 -2.48 4.39 6.74
C ALA A 92 -2.07 4.72 5.29
N GLU A 93 -2.09 3.76 4.36
CA GLU A 93 -1.85 4.00 2.92
C GLU A 93 -2.85 5.02 2.35
N PHE A 94 -4.15 4.88 2.64
CA PHE A 94 -5.17 5.83 2.16
C PHE A 94 -4.96 7.26 2.67
N ARG A 95 -4.28 7.40 3.82
CA ARG A 95 -3.87 8.69 4.38
C ARG A 95 -2.49 9.14 3.94
N ARG A 96 -1.81 8.36 3.10
CA ARG A 96 -0.40 8.57 2.69
C ARG A 96 0.57 8.60 3.88
N ASP A 97 0.21 7.93 4.96
CA ASP A 97 1.06 7.73 6.14
C ASP A 97 1.93 6.50 5.91
N TRP A 98 2.92 6.64 5.03
CA TRP A 98 3.74 5.53 4.55
C TRP A 98 4.53 4.85 5.65
N ALA A 99 4.95 5.60 6.66
CA ALA A 99 5.69 5.08 7.81
C ALA A 99 4.80 4.16 8.67
N GLU A 100 3.58 4.59 8.99
CA GLU A 100 2.64 3.75 9.73
C GLU A 100 2.20 2.52 8.92
N ALA A 101 1.96 2.70 7.60
CA ALA A 101 1.59 1.61 6.71
C ALA A 101 2.68 0.52 6.67
N LEU A 102 3.93 0.92 6.41
CA LEU A 102 5.07 0.01 6.35
C LEU A 102 5.22 -0.77 7.66
N ARG A 103 5.20 -0.07 8.80
CA ARG A 103 5.36 -0.67 10.13
C ARG A 103 4.29 -1.74 10.41
N PHE A 104 3.03 -1.47 10.12
CA PHE A 104 1.95 -2.44 10.36
C PHE A 104 1.96 -3.62 9.37
N TYR A 105 2.41 -3.42 8.13
CA TYR A 105 2.62 -4.54 7.21
C TYR A 105 3.77 -5.44 7.68
N GLU A 106 4.87 -4.86 8.14
CA GLU A 106 5.99 -5.61 8.71
C GLU A 106 5.54 -6.38 9.97
N ASP A 107 4.82 -5.74 10.90
CA ASP A 107 4.26 -6.41 12.08
C ASP A 107 3.39 -7.62 11.69
N ALA A 108 2.49 -7.45 10.71
CA ALA A 108 1.64 -8.51 10.20
C ALA A 108 2.46 -9.67 9.59
N TYR A 109 3.49 -9.34 8.81
CA TYR A 109 4.36 -10.31 8.16
C TYR A 109 5.20 -11.10 9.17
N HIS A 110 5.76 -10.41 10.17
CA HIS A 110 6.52 -11.04 11.26
C HIS A 110 5.64 -11.94 12.10
N THR A 111 4.44 -11.50 12.46
CA THR A 111 3.45 -12.33 13.18
C THR A 111 3.08 -13.60 12.40
N LEU A 112 2.87 -13.46 11.08
CA LEU A 112 2.61 -14.62 10.20
C LEU A 112 3.80 -15.59 10.17
N ARG A 113 5.03 -15.06 10.13
CA ARG A 113 6.27 -15.85 10.12
C ARG A 113 6.50 -16.61 11.43
N GLU A 114 6.24 -15.97 12.58
CA GLU A 114 6.34 -16.61 13.89
C GLU A 114 5.37 -17.78 14.02
N MET A 115 4.16 -17.65 13.48
CA MET A 115 3.18 -18.74 13.45
C MET A 115 3.68 -19.96 12.66
N ILE A 116 4.48 -19.76 11.61
CA ILE A 116 5.12 -20.86 10.86
C ILE A 116 6.27 -21.48 11.66
N GLY A 117 7.12 -20.65 12.27
CA GLY A 117 8.34 -21.08 12.96
C GLY A 117 8.10 -21.80 14.29
N THR A 118 6.96 -21.56 14.94
CA THR A 118 6.57 -22.22 16.20
C THR A 118 5.94 -23.61 16.00
N ALA A 119 5.59 -23.96 14.76
CA ALA A 119 5.01 -25.27 14.46
C ALA A 119 6.11 -26.34 14.35
N THR A 120 6.00 -27.42 15.13
CA THR A 120 6.94 -28.57 15.10
C THR A 120 6.80 -29.42 13.84
N ARG A 121 5.70 -29.24 13.09
CA ARG A 121 5.43 -29.89 11.81
C ARG A 121 4.90 -28.86 10.82
N LEU A 122 5.20 -29.06 9.54
CA LEU A 122 4.61 -28.24 8.49
C LEU A 122 3.08 -28.36 8.53
N PRO A 123 2.35 -27.25 8.31
CA PRO A 123 0.90 -27.30 8.19
C PRO A 123 0.46 -28.22 7.03
N ALA A 124 -0.81 -28.66 7.07
CA ALA A 124 -1.44 -29.32 5.94
C ALA A 124 -1.32 -28.47 4.66
N THR A 125 -1.27 -29.11 3.49
CA THR A 125 -1.09 -28.46 2.18
C THR A 125 -1.96 -27.22 2.02
N GLN A 126 -3.28 -27.34 2.26
CA GLN A 126 -4.22 -26.23 2.15
C GLN A 126 -3.79 -25.02 3.01
N ARG A 127 -3.42 -25.29 4.26
CA ARG A 127 -3.00 -24.24 5.20
C ARG A 127 -1.68 -23.59 4.79
N LEU A 128 -0.76 -24.37 4.26
CA LEU A 128 0.51 -23.86 3.75
C LEU A 128 0.32 -22.92 2.55
N VAL A 129 -0.61 -23.26 1.65
CA VAL A 129 -1.01 -22.40 0.52
C VAL A 129 -1.61 -21.09 1.03
N GLU A 130 -2.57 -21.14 1.97
CA GLU A 130 -3.17 -19.93 2.56
C GLU A 130 -2.12 -19.00 3.17
N ILE A 131 -1.17 -19.57 3.94
CA ILE A 131 -0.08 -18.81 4.55
C ILE A 131 0.78 -18.14 3.48
N LYS A 132 1.17 -18.87 2.42
CA LYS A 132 1.95 -18.31 1.30
C LYS A 132 1.20 -17.18 0.61
N THR A 133 -0.10 -17.32 0.37
CA THR A 133 -0.94 -16.27 -0.21
C THR A 133 -0.94 -15.01 0.64
N VAL A 134 -1.13 -15.11 1.96
CA VAL A 134 -1.11 -13.94 2.85
C VAL A 134 0.29 -13.33 2.91
N ALA A 135 1.33 -14.16 2.96
CA ALA A 135 2.72 -13.72 2.98
C ALA A 135 3.09 -12.93 1.72
N GLU A 136 2.64 -13.40 0.56
CA GLU A 136 2.82 -12.72 -0.72
C GLU A 136 2.17 -11.33 -0.72
N GLN A 137 0.91 -11.23 -0.30
CA GLN A 137 0.19 -9.96 -0.25
C GLN A 137 0.90 -8.93 0.64
N LEU A 138 1.35 -9.37 1.83
CA LEU A 138 2.11 -8.53 2.76
C LEU A 138 3.48 -8.15 2.20
N HIS A 139 4.20 -9.12 1.66
CA HIS A 139 5.54 -8.94 1.14
C HIS A 139 5.57 -7.92 -0.01
N PHE A 140 4.65 -8.03 -0.97
CA PHE A 140 4.60 -7.08 -2.09
C PHE A 140 4.11 -5.70 -1.69
N LYS A 141 3.23 -5.56 -0.69
CA LYS A 141 2.90 -4.26 -0.11
C LYS A 141 4.13 -3.56 0.47
N ILE A 142 4.96 -4.29 1.22
CA ILE A 142 6.19 -3.75 1.81
C ILE A 142 7.19 -3.37 0.71
N SER A 143 7.45 -4.27 -0.24
CA SER A 143 8.34 -4.00 -1.38
C SER A 143 7.89 -2.76 -2.18
N THR A 144 6.58 -2.63 -2.43
CA THR A 144 6.01 -1.47 -3.14
C THR A 144 6.22 -0.17 -2.39
N LEU A 145 5.96 -0.15 -1.07
CA LEU A 145 6.17 1.05 -0.25
C LEU A 145 7.64 1.45 -0.16
N LEU A 146 8.55 0.48 -0.05
CA LEU A 146 10.00 0.73 -0.07
C LEU A 146 10.44 1.34 -1.40
N LEU A 147 10.00 0.77 -2.53
CA LEU A 147 10.34 1.26 -3.86
C LEU A 147 9.75 2.64 -4.16
N HIS A 148 8.49 2.89 -3.78
CA HIS A 148 7.90 4.23 -3.86
C HIS A 148 8.65 5.27 -3.03
N GLY A 149 9.24 4.85 -1.90
CA GLY A 149 10.11 5.70 -1.08
C GLY A 149 11.54 5.85 -1.60
N GLY A 150 11.88 5.28 -2.77
CA GLY A 150 13.24 5.28 -3.33
C GLY A 150 14.22 4.32 -2.63
N LYS A 151 13.74 3.48 -1.70
CA LYS A 151 14.54 2.55 -0.89
C LYS A 151 14.74 1.21 -1.60
N VAL A 152 15.37 1.26 -2.78
CA VAL A 152 15.54 0.08 -3.67
C VAL A 152 16.39 -1.01 -3.01
N ILE A 153 17.46 -0.61 -2.31
CA ILE A 153 18.38 -1.53 -1.64
C ILE A 153 17.64 -2.31 -0.54
N GLU A 154 16.83 -1.63 0.25
CA GLU A 154 16.00 -2.22 1.31
C GLU A 154 14.93 -3.14 0.72
N ALA A 155 14.30 -2.76 -0.40
CA ALA A 155 13.33 -3.59 -1.09
C ALA A 155 13.94 -4.91 -1.58
N VAL A 156 15.14 -4.87 -2.18
CA VAL A 156 15.86 -6.07 -2.62
C VAL A 156 16.29 -6.93 -1.43
N LYS A 157 16.80 -6.32 -0.36
CA LYS A 157 17.16 -7.04 0.87
C LYS A 157 15.93 -7.75 1.46
N TRP A 158 14.79 -7.05 1.52
CA TRP A 158 13.51 -7.60 1.96
C TRP A 158 13.06 -8.78 1.10
N PHE A 159 13.13 -8.64 -0.22
CA PHE A 159 12.82 -9.70 -1.19
C PHE A 159 13.71 -10.94 -1.02
N ARG A 160 15.03 -10.76 -0.86
CA ARG A 160 15.95 -11.87 -0.58
C ARG A 160 15.60 -12.58 0.72
N GLN A 161 15.31 -11.82 1.77
CA GLN A 161 14.92 -12.39 3.06
C GLN A 161 13.60 -13.18 2.95
N HIS A 162 12.61 -12.67 2.23
CA HIS A 162 11.35 -13.38 1.96
C HIS A 162 11.58 -14.69 1.19
N ASN A 163 12.39 -14.68 0.13
CA ASN A 163 12.66 -15.89 -0.64
C ASN A 163 13.41 -16.94 0.18
N ALA A 164 14.46 -16.54 0.91
CA ALA A 164 15.19 -17.45 1.80
C ALA A 164 14.28 -18.08 2.86
N SER A 165 13.31 -17.30 3.33
CA SER A 165 12.32 -17.67 4.34
C SER A 165 11.33 -18.72 3.88
N TYR A 166 10.89 -18.68 2.62
CA TYR A 166 9.87 -19.59 2.08
C TYR A 166 10.43 -20.71 1.20
N ARG A 167 11.70 -20.62 0.76
CA ARG A 167 12.37 -21.63 -0.09
C ARG A 167 12.34 -23.05 0.48
N LYS A 168 12.32 -23.19 1.80
CA LYS A 168 12.29 -24.51 2.47
C LYS A 168 10.88 -25.02 2.76
N LEU A 169 9.85 -24.20 2.52
CA LEU A 169 8.46 -24.52 2.84
C LEU A 169 7.76 -25.18 1.65
N VAL A 170 8.35 -26.27 1.14
CA VAL A 170 7.90 -26.94 -0.10
C VAL A 170 6.52 -27.58 0.08
N GLY A 171 6.28 -28.23 1.23
CA GLY A 171 5.05 -28.98 1.49
C GLY A 171 5.16 -30.44 1.08
N ALA A 172 4.01 -31.07 0.83
CA ALA A 172 3.95 -32.49 0.49
C ALA A 172 4.45 -32.76 -0.96
N PRO A 173 5.13 -33.89 -1.22
CA PRO A 173 5.71 -34.19 -2.54
C PRO A 173 4.71 -34.18 -3.69
N GLU A 174 3.47 -34.61 -3.44
CA GLU A 174 2.40 -34.76 -4.44
C GLU A 174 1.97 -33.42 -5.05
N VAL A 175 2.24 -32.32 -4.35
CA VAL A 175 1.85 -30.95 -4.73
C VAL A 175 3.04 -30.00 -4.77
N MET A 176 4.27 -30.52 -4.80
CA MET A 176 5.50 -29.74 -4.79
C MET A 176 5.54 -28.71 -5.94
N PHE A 177 4.90 -29.01 -7.08
CA PHE A 177 4.81 -28.08 -8.21
C PHE A 177 4.16 -26.73 -7.82
N LEU A 178 3.15 -26.72 -6.92
CA LEU A 178 2.52 -25.49 -6.44
C LEU A 178 3.50 -24.59 -5.68
N HIS A 179 4.48 -25.18 -4.99
CA HIS A 179 5.50 -24.39 -4.31
C HIS A 179 6.42 -23.69 -5.30
N TRP A 180 6.89 -24.40 -6.32
CA TRP A 180 7.83 -23.88 -7.29
C TRP A 180 7.17 -22.88 -8.25
N GLU A 181 5.92 -23.11 -8.63
CA GLU A 181 5.07 -22.13 -9.31
C GLU A 181 4.93 -20.85 -8.48
N TRP A 182 4.62 -20.98 -7.19
CA TRP A 182 4.49 -19.81 -6.31
C TRP A 182 5.82 -19.06 -6.16
N MET A 183 6.93 -19.78 -5.99
CA MET A 183 8.27 -19.18 -5.87
C MET A 183 8.67 -18.44 -7.14
N SER A 184 8.50 -19.05 -8.32
CA SER A 184 8.86 -18.41 -9.59
C SER A 184 8.05 -17.12 -9.82
N ARG A 185 6.76 -17.13 -9.47
CA ARG A 185 5.92 -15.93 -9.53
C ARG A 185 6.41 -14.80 -8.61
N GLN A 186 7.03 -15.10 -7.47
CA GLN A 186 7.59 -14.05 -6.61
C GLN A 186 8.69 -13.26 -7.33
N PHE A 187 9.58 -13.94 -8.05
CA PHE A 187 10.63 -13.29 -8.84
C PHE A 187 10.06 -12.52 -10.03
N LEU A 188 9.08 -13.09 -10.74
CA LEU A 188 8.42 -12.40 -11.85
C LEU A 188 7.82 -11.07 -11.40
N VAL A 189 6.94 -11.10 -10.39
CA VAL A 189 6.22 -9.91 -9.92
C VAL A 189 7.18 -8.88 -9.32
N PHE A 190 8.24 -9.31 -8.63
CA PHE A 190 9.24 -8.38 -8.11
C PHE A 190 10.05 -7.69 -9.23
N SER A 191 10.32 -8.40 -10.33
CA SER A 191 10.96 -7.82 -11.53
C SER A 191 10.10 -6.70 -12.12
N GLU A 192 8.82 -6.98 -12.37
CA GLU A 192 7.86 -6.01 -12.90
C GLU A 192 7.72 -4.78 -11.99
N LEU A 193 7.74 -5.02 -10.67
CA LEU A 193 7.68 -3.95 -9.67
C LEU A 193 8.94 -3.06 -9.72
N LEU A 194 10.13 -3.64 -9.86
CA LEU A 194 11.38 -2.90 -10.04
C LEU A 194 11.38 -2.07 -11.33
N GLU A 195 10.91 -2.63 -12.45
CA GLU A 195 10.80 -1.92 -13.74
C GLU A 195 9.89 -0.70 -13.62
N THR A 196 8.68 -0.91 -13.10
CA THR A 196 7.67 0.15 -12.95
C THR A 196 8.17 1.26 -12.01
N SER A 197 8.85 0.89 -10.93
CA SER A 197 9.43 1.86 -9.99
C SER A 197 10.57 2.66 -10.62
N SER A 198 11.42 2.03 -11.44
CA SER A 198 12.54 2.68 -12.12
C SER A 198 12.08 3.70 -13.16
N VAL A 199 11.02 3.38 -13.93
CA VAL A 199 10.37 4.33 -14.86
C VAL A 199 9.81 5.54 -14.10
N THR A 200 9.19 5.30 -12.94
CA THR A 200 8.64 6.36 -12.08
C THR A 200 9.76 7.27 -11.55
N ILE A 201 10.86 6.70 -11.07
CA ILE A 201 12.01 7.45 -10.55
C ILE A 201 12.66 8.30 -11.66
N GLN A 202 12.88 7.74 -12.85
CA GLN A 202 13.44 8.46 -14.00
C GLN A 202 12.58 9.64 -14.45
N SER A 203 11.25 9.53 -14.33
CA SER A 203 10.32 10.63 -14.65
C SER A 203 10.36 11.79 -13.64
N SER A 204 10.92 11.59 -12.44
CA SER A 204 10.96 12.55 -11.32
C SER A 204 12.32 13.24 -11.08
N SER A 205 13.27 13.09 -12.01
CA SER A 205 14.64 13.62 -12.07
C SER A 205 15.77 12.62 -11.82
N SER A 206 16.80 12.79 -12.65
CA SER A 206 18.07 12.10 -12.75
C SER A 206 18.98 12.39 -11.55
N LEU A 207 19.29 11.39 -10.72
CA LEU A 207 20.42 11.45 -9.78
C LEU A 207 21.03 10.06 -9.55
N VAL A 208 22.23 9.92 -10.13
CA VAL A 208 23.46 9.29 -9.63
C VAL A 208 23.30 8.11 -8.67
N LEU A 209 23.61 6.92 -9.21
CA LEU A 209 23.89 5.70 -8.45
C LEU A 209 25.33 5.75 -7.94
N GLY A 210 25.51 5.71 -6.63
CA GLY A 210 26.82 5.41 -6.04
C GLY A 210 26.89 5.76 -4.57
N THR A 211 26.96 4.73 -3.72
CA THR A 211 28.06 4.56 -2.76
C THR A 211 28.12 3.11 -2.29
N ALA A 212 29.36 2.66 -2.07
CA ALA A 212 29.75 1.34 -1.62
C ALA A 212 29.42 1.14 -0.14
N ASP A 213 28.62 0.11 0.16
CA ASP A 213 28.80 -0.82 1.29
C ASP A 213 27.55 -1.71 1.41
N ASN A 214 27.52 -2.81 0.66
CA ASN A 214 26.73 -4.01 1.01
C ASN A 214 27.11 -5.19 0.08
N PRO A 215 27.12 -6.44 0.56
CA PRO A 215 27.35 -7.63 -0.25
C PRO A 215 26.12 -8.01 -1.13
N LEU A 216 25.34 -7.01 -1.55
CA LEU A 216 24.32 -7.15 -2.58
C LEU A 216 25.05 -6.98 -3.91
N THR A 217 24.95 -7.97 -4.80
CA THR A 217 25.55 -7.84 -6.13
C THR A 217 24.70 -6.85 -6.91
N GLU A 218 25.33 -5.85 -7.55
CA GLU A 218 24.65 -4.79 -8.33
C GLU A 218 23.56 -5.33 -9.27
N TRP A 219 23.74 -6.55 -9.77
CA TRP A 219 22.79 -7.31 -10.58
C TRP A 219 21.42 -7.54 -9.94
N GLU A 220 21.33 -7.71 -8.61
CA GLU A 220 20.06 -7.96 -7.92
C GLU A 220 19.15 -6.72 -7.87
N LEU A 221 19.70 -5.54 -8.20
CA LEU A 221 18.97 -4.28 -8.33
C LEU A 221 18.29 -4.16 -9.71
N ILE A 222 18.65 -5.03 -10.66
CA ILE A 222 18.19 -4.96 -12.05
C ILE A 222 17.07 -5.99 -12.26
N PRO A 223 15.94 -5.63 -12.89
CA PRO A 223 14.85 -6.56 -13.19
C PRO A 223 15.29 -7.81 -13.97
N ALA A 224 16.20 -7.65 -14.94
CA ALA A 224 16.72 -8.74 -15.78
C ALA A 224 17.28 -9.93 -14.98
N TYR A 225 17.90 -9.67 -13.83
CA TYR A 225 18.42 -10.73 -12.96
C TYR A 225 17.29 -11.63 -12.44
N HIS A 226 16.19 -11.03 -11.99
CA HIS A 226 15.08 -11.77 -11.41
C HIS A 226 14.30 -12.56 -12.48
N TYR A 227 14.13 -12.00 -13.69
CA TYR A 227 13.63 -12.78 -14.84
C TYR A 227 14.55 -13.96 -15.16
N GLN A 228 15.87 -13.77 -15.18
CA GLN A 228 16.83 -14.85 -15.43
C GLN A 228 16.71 -15.95 -14.37
N VAL A 229 16.50 -15.60 -13.10
CA VAL A 229 16.26 -16.59 -12.04
C VAL A 229 14.99 -17.40 -12.32
N VAL A 230 13.91 -16.77 -12.80
CA VAL A 230 12.70 -17.48 -13.22
C VAL A 230 12.99 -18.49 -14.32
N PHE A 231 13.72 -18.08 -15.37
CA PHE A 231 13.97 -18.92 -16.54
C PHE A 231 14.93 -20.08 -16.30
N PHE A 232 15.90 -19.95 -15.39
CA PHE A 232 16.97 -20.94 -15.23
C PHE A 232 16.89 -21.78 -13.95
N ASN A 233 16.14 -21.35 -12.93
CA ASN A 233 16.12 -22.02 -11.62
C ASN A 233 14.78 -22.68 -11.24
N PHE A 234 13.75 -22.54 -12.07
CA PHE A 234 12.42 -23.12 -11.84
C PHE A 234 11.90 -23.88 -13.06
#